data_AF-A0A7X2S6D2-F1
#
_entry.id   AF-A0A7X2S6D2-F1
#
_cell.length_a   1.000
_cell.length_b   1.000
_cell.length_c   1.000
_cell.angle_alpha   90.00
_cell.angle_beta   90.00
_cell.angle_gamma   90.00
#
_symmetry.space_group_name_H-M   'P 1'
#
loop_
_entity.id
_entity.type
_entity.pdbx_description
1 polymer ?
#
loop_
_entity_poly.entity_id
_entity_poly.type
_entity_poly.pdbx_seq_one_letter_code
_entity_poly.pdbx_strand_id
1 'polypeptide(L)'
;MTIIFEFLKKRWTYVLTAIIALAVGSLIGPSQEQLTIADAKITGLEEQLVEKTAAEKDLEKDNESLEQQVDAAAPWFKEQEEAKAKAEAEAEEKAKEEAAEQEVKLQAEAESSEEAELMDALEIPGGEINEDGIKKIVDNHLGGEYSFDNGEISATADLSGYDIGSPEDVAVSSYANLSDELLYYTGWETLTVTFLNVGTISMNRSEKETNEYGDYFPTMEIEERLGF
;
A
#
# COMPACT_ATOMS: atom_id res chain seq x y z
N MET A 1 50.78 10.86 -110.97
CA MET A 1 51.32 11.38 -109.68
C MET A 1 50.93 12.84 -109.40
N THR A 2 50.22 13.52 -110.31
CA THR A 2 49.80 14.94 -110.17
C THR A 2 48.41 15.12 -109.54
N ILE A 3 47.48 14.18 -109.74
CA ILE A 3 46.10 14.26 -109.20
C ILE A 3 46.08 14.20 -107.67
N ILE A 4 46.97 13.41 -107.07
CA ILE A 4 47.10 13.29 -105.60
C ILE A 4 47.58 14.61 -105.00
N PHE A 5 48.44 15.36 -105.70
CA PHE A 5 48.97 16.64 -105.25
C PHE A 5 47.92 17.76 -105.23
N GLU A 6 47.02 17.80 -106.21
CA GLU A 6 45.93 18.78 -106.22
C GLU A 6 44.86 18.48 -105.17
N PHE A 7 44.57 17.19 -104.93
CA PHE A 7 43.65 16.78 -103.88
C PHE A 7 44.18 17.11 -102.48
N LEU A 8 45.48 16.91 -102.26
CA LEU A 8 46.17 17.30 -101.02
C LEU A 8 46.10 18.81 -100.79
N LYS A 9 46.27 19.62 -101.85
CA LYS A 9 46.22 21.09 -101.76
C LYS A 9 44.85 21.62 -101.35
N LYS A 10 43.78 21.02 -101.89
CA LYS A 10 42.40 21.51 -101.67
C LYS A 10 41.79 21.06 -100.34
N ARG A 11 42.26 19.94 -99.78
CA ARG A 11 41.76 19.38 -98.51
C ARG A 11 42.77 19.44 -97.36
N TRP A 12 43.89 20.14 -97.55
CA TRP A 12 44.95 20.27 -96.56
C TRP A 12 44.42 20.72 -95.19
N THR A 13 43.45 21.62 -95.16
CA THR A 13 42.83 22.11 -93.92
C THR A 13 42.18 20.99 -93.12
N TYR A 14 41.44 20.07 -93.77
CA TYR A 14 40.79 18.95 -93.09
C TYR A 14 41.79 17.90 -92.60
N VAL A 15 42.85 17.66 -93.39
CA VAL A 15 43.94 16.76 -93.00
C VAL A 15 44.67 17.32 -91.78
N LEU A 16 44.91 18.65 -91.75
CA LEU A 16 45.54 19.31 -90.62
C LEU A 16 44.68 19.22 -89.36
N THR A 17 43.37 19.49 -89.47
CA THR A 17 42.45 19.38 -88.32
C THR A 17 42.34 17.95 -87.80
N ALA A 18 42.31 16.95 -88.68
CA ALA A 18 42.29 15.54 -88.28
C ALA A 18 43.60 15.13 -87.58
N ILE A 19 44.75 15.62 -88.05
CA ILE A 19 46.05 15.38 -87.40
C ILE A 19 46.11 16.07 -86.04
N ILE A 20 45.61 17.30 -85.92
CA ILE A 20 45.55 18.02 -84.64
C ILE A 20 44.59 17.31 -83.68
N ALA A 21 43.42 16.85 -84.13
CA ALA A 21 42.49 16.11 -83.30
C ALA A 21 43.06 14.76 -82.84
N LEU A 22 43.81 14.07 -83.71
CA LEU A 22 44.48 12.81 -83.39
C LEU A 22 45.69 13.03 -82.45
N ALA A 23 46.45 14.12 -82.62
CA ALA A 23 47.53 14.52 -81.72
C ALA A 23 47.00 14.93 -80.34
N VAL A 24 45.94 15.73 -80.28
CA VAL A 24 45.30 16.14 -79.01
C VAL A 24 44.62 14.95 -78.32
N GLY A 25 43.96 14.07 -79.08
CA GLY A 25 43.33 12.86 -78.56
C GLY A 25 44.31 11.78 -78.07
N SER A 26 45.54 11.76 -78.58
CA SER A 26 46.59 10.81 -78.16
C SER A 26 47.49 11.33 -77.03
N LEU A 27 47.53 12.66 -76.80
CA LEU A 27 48.37 13.28 -75.77
C LEU A 27 47.65 13.51 -74.43
N ILE A 28 46.32 13.40 -74.38
CA ILE A 28 45.51 13.61 -73.17
C ILE A 28 44.84 12.28 -72.75
N GLY A 29 45.63 11.21 -72.71
CA GLY A 29 45.27 10.01 -71.95
C GLY A 29 45.75 10.17 -70.50
N PRO A 30 45.06 9.59 -69.50
CA PRO A 30 45.59 9.56 -68.14
C PRO A 30 46.98 8.92 -68.18
N SER A 31 47.97 9.61 -67.60
CA SER A 31 49.32 9.06 -67.49
C SER A 31 49.28 7.74 -66.71
N GLN A 32 50.20 6.83 -66.98
CA GLN A 32 50.33 5.57 -66.22
C GLN A 32 50.36 5.80 -64.70
N GLU A 33 50.96 6.90 -64.23
CA GLU A 33 50.98 7.30 -62.82
C GLU A 33 49.59 7.68 -62.27
N GLN A 34 48.72 8.27 -63.07
CA GLN A 34 47.34 8.55 -62.68
C GLN A 34 46.51 7.26 -62.59
N LEU A 35 46.77 6.30 -63.49
CA LEU A 35 46.14 4.99 -63.45
C LEU A 35 46.59 4.20 -62.21
N THR A 36 47.88 4.17 -61.89
CA THR A 36 48.37 3.47 -60.70
C THR A 36 47.88 4.11 -59.40
N ILE A 37 47.79 5.45 -59.34
CA ILE A 37 47.19 6.15 -58.19
C ILE A 37 45.69 5.83 -58.06
N ALA A 38 44.97 5.76 -59.18
CA ALA A 38 43.55 5.40 -59.18
C ALA A 38 43.35 3.95 -58.71
N ASP A 39 44.14 3.01 -59.23
CA ASP A 39 44.08 1.60 -58.83
C ASP A 39 44.42 1.44 -57.33
N ALA A 40 45.46 2.11 -56.84
CA ALA A 40 45.81 2.08 -55.41
C ALA A 40 44.69 2.65 -54.52
N LYS A 41 44.00 3.71 -54.97
CA LYS A 41 42.83 4.25 -54.26
C LYS A 41 41.64 3.31 -54.30
N ILE A 42 41.39 2.65 -55.44
CA ILE A 42 40.32 1.65 -55.57
C ILE A 42 40.56 0.51 -54.59
N THR A 43 41.77 -0.06 -54.58
CA THR A 43 42.12 -1.14 -53.63
C THR A 43 42.00 -0.69 -52.18
N GLY A 44 42.46 0.52 -51.83
CA GLY A 44 42.31 1.03 -50.47
C GLY A 44 40.87 1.30 -50.05
N LEU A 45 40.00 1.72 -50.98
CA LEU A 45 38.57 1.87 -50.73
C LEU A 45 37.87 0.52 -50.61
N GLU A 46 38.25 -0.48 -51.42
CA GLU A 46 37.74 -1.85 -51.32
C GLU A 46 38.10 -2.47 -49.96
N GLU A 47 39.34 -2.29 -49.49
CA GLU A 47 39.77 -2.77 -48.18
C GLU A 47 38.97 -2.11 -47.04
N GLN A 48 38.78 -0.80 -47.07
CA GLN A 48 37.94 -0.08 -46.10
C GLN A 48 36.47 -0.53 -46.16
N LEU A 49 35.95 -0.82 -47.35
CA LEU A 49 34.57 -1.26 -47.52
C LEU A 49 34.39 -2.66 -46.94
N VAL A 50 35.34 -3.58 -47.14
CA VAL A 50 35.35 -4.91 -46.53
C VAL A 50 35.45 -4.81 -45.01
N GLU A 51 36.35 -3.97 -44.48
CA GLU A 51 36.51 -3.77 -43.03
C GLU A 51 35.23 -3.22 -42.41
N LYS A 52 34.63 -2.19 -43.00
CA LYS A 52 33.37 -1.61 -42.51
C LYS A 52 32.21 -2.59 -42.60
N THR A 53 32.12 -3.37 -43.68
CA THR A 53 31.07 -4.39 -43.83
C THR A 53 31.22 -5.48 -42.76
N ALA A 54 32.45 -5.88 -42.42
CA ALA A 54 32.69 -6.82 -41.34
C ALA A 54 32.29 -6.24 -39.98
N ALA A 55 32.67 -4.99 -39.70
CA ALA A 55 32.32 -4.30 -38.47
C ALA A 55 30.79 -4.10 -38.32
N GLU A 56 30.08 -3.73 -39.39
CA GLU A 56 28.62 -3.63 -39.38
C GLU A 56 27.95 -4.97 -39.07
N LYS A 57 28.47 -6.07 -39.65
CA LYS A 57 27.95 -7.41 -39.39
C LYS A 57 28.19 -7.87 -37.96
N ASP A 58 29.32 -7.50 -37.36
CA ASP A 58 29.59 -7.82 -35.97
C ASP A 58 28.75 -6.97 -35.02
N LEU A 59 28.53 -5.68 -35.33
CA LEU A 59 27.58 -4.83 -34.59
C LEU A 59 26.13 -5.31 -34.70
N GLU A 60 25.71 -5.82 -35.85
CA GLU A 60 24.39 -6.41 -36.05
C GLU A 60 24.19 -7.63 -35.12
N LYS A 61 25.18 -8.53 -35.05
CA LYS A 61 25.14 -9.67 -34.13
C LYS A 61 25.15 -9.25 -32.66
N ASP A 62 25.94 -8.25 -32.30
CA ASP A 62 26.00 -7.74 -30.92
C ASP A 62 24.65 -7.14 -30.52
N ASN A 63 24.01 -6.38 -31.41
CA ASN A 63 22.66 -5.86 -31.18
C ASN A 63 21.63 -6.99 -31.04
N GLU A 64 21.65 -7.99 -31.91
CA GLU A 64 20.76 -9.16 -31.79
C GLU A 64 20.98 -9.89 -30.45
N SER A 65 22.23 -10.05 -30.01
CA SER A 65 22.56 -10.67 -28.72
C SER A 65 22.07 -9.84 -27.54
N LEU A 66 22.18 -8.51 -27.61
CA LEU A 66 21.69 -7.61 -26.59
C LEU A 66 20.16 -7.59 -26.53
N GLU A 67 19.48 -7.59 -27.67
CA GLU A 67 18.02 -7.71 -27.72
C GLU A 67 17.55 -9.01 -27.05
N GLN A 68 18.21 -10.14 -27.34
CA GLN A 68 17.89 -11.42 -26.68
C GLN A 68 18.12 -11.37 -25.16
N GLN A 69 19.17 -10.68 -24.70
CA GLN A 69 19.42 -10.52 -23.25
C GLN A 69 18.38 -9.62 -22.59
N VAL A 70 17.95 -8.56 -23.26
CA VAL A 70 16.87 -7.69 -22.79
C VAL A 70 15.54 -8.46 -22.71
N ASP A 71 15.21 -9.24 -23.73
CA ASP A 71 14.00 -10.06 -23.76
C ASP A 71 14.03 -11.16 -22.69
N ALA A 72 15.19 -11.78 -22.46
CA ALA A 72 15.38 -12.77 -21.40
C ALA A 72 15.30 -12.16 -20.00
N ALA A 73 15.67 -10.88 -19.82
CA ALA A 73 15.60 -10.16 -18.55
C ALA A 73 14.23 -9.49 -18.31
N ALA A 74 13.41 -9.28 -19.34
CA ALA A 74 12.08 -8.70 -19.21
C ALA A 74 11.15 -9.38 -18.17
N PRO A 75 11.15 -10.72 -18.02
CA PRO A 75 10.39 -11.41 -16.98
C PRO A 75 10.87 -11.04 -15.57
N TRP A 76 12.19 -10.91 -15.37
CA TRP A 76 12.77 -10.57 -14.08
C TRP A 76 12.33 -9.18 -13.59
N PHE A 77 12.26 -8.21 -14.51
CA PHE A 77 11.73 -6.88 -14.18
C PHE A 77 10.24 -6.90 -13.82
N LYS A 78 9.43 -7.71 -14.52
CA LYS A 78 8.01 -7.88 -14.18
C LYS A 78 7.81 -8.51 -12.81
N GLU A 79 8.56 -9.57 -12.50
CA GLU A 79 8.50 -10.20 -11.18
C GLU A 79 8.96 -9.24 -10.08
N GLN A 80 9.97 -8.40 -10.36
CA GLN A 80 10.45 -7.42 -9.40
C GLN A 80 9.43 -6.30 -9.14
N GLU A 81 8.74 -5.80 -10.18
CA GLU A 81 7.66 -4.83 -10.03
C GLU A 81 6.45 -5.43 -9.28
N GLU A 82 6.05 -6.66 -9.60
CA GLU A 82 4.97 -7.36 -8.90
C GLU A 82 5.33 -7.64 -7.43
N ALA A 83 6.56 -8.06 -7.15
CA ALA A 83 7.04 -8.28 -5.78
C ALA A 83 7.06 -6.97 -4.98
N LYS A 84 7.46 -5.85 -5.60
CA LYS A 84 7.44 -4.53 -4.97
C LYS A 84 6.01 -4.08 -4.71
N ALA A 85 5.10 -4.22 -5.68
CA ALA A 85 3.70 -3.87 -5.52
C ALA A 85 3.03 -4.70 -4.40
N LYS A 86 3.36 -6.00 -4.30
CA LYS A 86 2.86 -6.86 -3.23
C LYS A 86 3.41 -6.45 -1.86
N ALA A 87 4.70 -6.13 -1.76
CA ALA A 87 5.32 -5.67 -0.51
C ALA A 87 4.75 -4.31 -0.06
N GLU A 88 4.46 -3.41 -1.00
CA GLU A 88 3.86 -2.12 -0.72
C GLU A 88 2.40 -2.27 -0.25
N ALA A 89 1.62 -3.15 -0.89
CA ALA A 89 0.27 -3.48 -0.45
C ALA A 89 0.22 -4.12 0.95
N GLU A 90 1.13 -5.07 1.24
CA GLU A 90 1.22 -5.69 2.57
C GLU A 90 1.65 -4.69 3.65
N ALA A 91 2.54 -3.75 3.32
CA ALA A 91 2.94 -2.69 4.23
C ALA A 91 1.80 -1.69 4.49
N GLU A 92 0.99 -1.36 3.47
CA GLU A 92 -0.18 -0.49 3.64
C GLU A 92 -1.28 -1.17 4.46
N GLU A 93 -1.48 -2.49 4.30
CA GLU A 93 -2.42 -3.27 5.09
C GLU A 93 -2.00 -3.33 6.56
N LYS A 94 -0.72 -3.65 6.85
CA LYS A 94 -0.17 -3.62 8.21
C LYS A 94 -0.24 -2.23 8.84
N ALA A 95 0.05 -1.18 8.09
CA ALA A 95 -0.06 0.19 8.61
C ALA A 95 -1.51 0.58 8.95
N LYS A 96 -2.50 0.06 8.21
CA LYS A 96 -3.92 0.26 8.53
C LYS A 96 -4.35 -0.55 9.76
N GLU A 97 -3.86 -1.78 9.89
CA GLU A 97 -4.11 -2.62 11.08
C GLU A 97 -3.50 -2.00 12.34
N GLU A 98 -2.24 -1.54 12.29
CA GLU A 98 -1.58 -0.84 13.39
C GLU A 98 -2.24 0.50 13.71
N ALA A 99 -2.73 1.24 12.70
CA ALA A 99 -3.47 2.48 12.92
C ALA A 99 -4.83 2.22 13.57
N ALA A 100 -5.55 1.18 13.15
CA ALA A 100 -6.81 0.77 13.78
C ALA A 100 -6.60 0.29 15.22
N GLU A 101 -5.53 -0.48 15.48
CA GLU A 101 -5.18 -0.92 16.83
C GLU A 101 -4.77 0.26 17.73
N GLN A 102 -4.03 1.24 17.18
CA GLN A 102 -3.75 2.50 17.88
C GLN A 102 -5.01 3.34 18.11
N GLU A 103 -5.94 3.39 17.17
CA GLU A 103 -7.19 4.15 17.31
C GLU A 103 -8.09 3.53 18.39
N VAL A 104 -8.18 2.20 18.45
CA VAL A 104 -8.87 1.48 19.54
C VAL A 104 -8.16 1.72 20.87
N LYS A 105 -6.83 1.71 20.90
CA LYS A 105 -6.08 1.95 22.13
C LYS A 105 -6.18 3.41 22.60
N LEU A 106 -6.19 4.38 21.68
CA LEU A 106 -6.41 5.79 21.97
C LEU A 106 -7.85 6.08 22.38
N GLN A 107 -8.84 5.37 21.85
CA GLN A 107 -10.23 5.45 22.33
C GLN A 107 -10.37 4.86 23.73
N ALA A 108 -9.76 3.70 24.01
CA ALA A 108 -9.75 3.13 25.36
C ALA A 108 -8.99 4.01 26.37
N GLU A 109 -7.88 4.64 25.95
CA GLU A 109 -7.11 5.58 26.79
C GLU A 109 -7.82 6.94 26.94
N ALA A 110 -8.56 7.39 25.93
CA ALA A 110 -9.39 8.59 26.01
C ALA A 110 -10.64 8.36 26.88
N GLU A 111 -11.32 7.22 26.77
CA GLU A 111 -12.42 6.83 27.67
C GLU A 111 -11.90 6.66 29.10
N SER A 112 -10.72 6.07 29.29
CA SER A 112 -10.05 6.00 30.60
C SER A 112 -9.62 7.37 31.13
N SER A 113 -9.18 8.29 30.27
CA SER A 113 -8.79 9.66 30.67
C SER A 113 -9.98 10.58 30.88
N GLU A 114 -11.09 10.39 30.16
CA GLU A 114 -12.33 11.15 30.33
C GLU A 114 -13.10 10.62 31.55
N GLU A 115 -13.01 9.31 31.85
CA GLU A 115 -13.41 8.72 33.12
C GLU A 115 -12.51 9.20 34.27
N ALA A 116 -11.19 9.30 34.08
CA ALA A 116 -10.28 9.86 35.09
C ALA A 116 -10.47 11.37 35.31
N GLU A 117 -10.78 12.16 34.28
CA GLU A 117 -11.15 13.58 34.43
C GLU A 117 -12.56 13.75 35.04
N LEU A 118 -13.50 12.84 34.78
CA LEU A 118 -14.77 12.75 35.50
C LEU A 118 -14.57 12.35 36.97
N MET A 119 -13.61 11.47 37.27
CA MET A 119 -13.21 11.11 38.63
C MET A 119 -12.43 12.22 39.36
N ASP A 120 -11.64 13.04 38.67
CA ASP A 120 -10.93 14.19 39.29
C ASP A 120 -11.87 15.41 39.47
N ALA A 121 -12.93 15.52 38.64
CA ALA A 121 -14.00 16.51 38.80
C ALA A 121 -15.08 16.11 39.83
N LEU A 122 -15.23 14.82 40.12
CA LEU A 122 -16.03 14.28 41.22
C LEU A 122 -15.09 13.76 42.30
N GLU A 123 -14.71 14.64 43.23
CA GLU A 123 -14.01 14.32 44.47
C GLU A 123 -14.70 13.15 45.23
N ILE A 124 -14.42 11.89 44.87
CA ILE A 124 -14.87 10.71 45.62
C ILE A 124 -13.69 9.75 45.77
N PRO A 125 -12.91 9.85 46.87
CA PRO A 125 -11.94 8.84 47.21
C PRO A 125 -12.71 7.54 47.51
N GLY A 126 -12.23 6.40 47.01
CA GLY A 126 -12.80 5.04 47.18
C GLY A 126 -13.24 4.72 48.61
N GLY A 127 -14.44 5.17 48.95
CA GLY A 127 -15.04 5.14 50.27
C GLY A 127 -16.25 4.22 50.31
N GLU A 128 -16.91 4.19 51.46
CA GLU A 128 -18.18 3.48 51.62
C GLU A 128 -19.28 4.26 50.88
N ILE A 129 -19.96 3.62 49.93
CA ILE A 129 -21.08 4.23 49.21
C ILE A 129 -22.29 4.33 50.13
N ASN A 130 -22.99 5.46 50.07
CA ASN A 130 -24.26 5.63 50.76
C ASN A 130 -25.44 5.37 49.81
N GLU A 131 -26.65 5.29 50.36
CA GLU A 131 -27.87 5.00 49.61
C GLU A 131 -28.13 6.01 48.47
N ASP A 132 -27.83 7.30 48.69
CA ASP A 132 -27.98 8.36 47.68
C ASP A 132 -27.00 8.17 46.50
N GLY A 133 -25.78 7.70 46.78
CA GLY A 133 -24.79 7.35 45.78
C GLY A 133 -25.25 6.16 44.94
N ILE A 134 -25.68 5.07 45.59
CA ILE A 134 -26.22 3.89 44.90
C ILE A 134 -27.39 4.28 44.00
N LYS A 135 -28.32 5.10 44.51
CA LYS A 135 -29.46 5.61 43.74
C LYS A 135 -29.01 6.26 42.44
N LYS A 136 -28.05 7.18 42.54
CA LYS A 136 -27.58 7.95 41.38
C LYS A 136 -26.93 7.04 40.34
N ILE A 137 -26.13 6.07 40.77
CA ILE A 137 -25.47 5.11 39.88
C ILE A 137 -26.52 4.23 39.19
N VAL A 138 -27.46 3.65 39.95
CA VAL A 138 -28.51 2.81 39.38
C VAL A 138 -29.41 3.59 38.42
N ASP A 139 -29.78 4.84 38.75
CA ASP A 139 -30.57 5.71 37.88
C ASP A 139 -29.83 6.02 36.57
N ASN A 140 -28.51 6.24 36.62
CA ASN A 140 -27.69 6.56 35.45
C ASN A 140 -27.61 5.39 34.45
N HIS A 141 -27.55 4.15 34.93
CA HIS A 141 -27.38 2.97 34.08
C HIS A 141 -28.69 2.29 33.69
N LEU A 142 -29.67 2.23 34.60
CA LEU A 142 -30.89 1.44 34.42
C LEU A 142 -32.18 2.28 34.36
N GLY A 143 -32.21 3.44 35.02
CA GLY A 143 -33.40 4.32 35.06
C GLY A 143 -34.65 3.69 35.70
N GLY A 144 -34.48 2.72 36.62
CA GLY A 144 -35.54 1.87 37.15
C GLY A 144 -35.76 1.95 38.67
N GLU A 145 -36.60 1.06 39.20
CA GLU A 145 -36.80 0.93 40.65
C GLU A 145 -35.58 0.27 41.30
N TYR A 146 -35.15 0.78 42.46
CA TYR A 146 -34.04 0.22 43.22
C TYR A 146 -34.35 0.14 44.72
N SER A 147 -33.67 -0.75 45.41
CA SER A 147 -33.63 -0.84 46.86
C SER A 147 -32.23 -1.22 47.34
N PHE A 148 -31.81 -0.66 48.47
CA PHE A 148 -30.56 -1.00 49.12
C PHE A 148 -30.81 -1.35 50.58
N ASP A 149 -30.47 -2.59 50.98
CA ASP A 149 -30.57 -3.04 52.37
C ASP A 149 -29.35 -3.89 52.73
N ASN A 150 -28.65 -3.50 53.79
CA ASN A 150 -27.55 -4.28 54.37
C ASN A 150 -26.49 -4.77 53.35
N GLY A 151 -26.12 -3.91 52.40
CA GLY A 151 -25.14 -4.24 51.36
C GLY A 151 -25.71 -4.96 50.14
N GLU A 152 -27.01 -5.27 50.11
CA GLU A 152 -27.68 -5.85 48.95
C GLU A 152 -28.37 -4.75 48.13
N ILE A 153 -27.96 -4.62 46.87
CA ILE A 153 -28.56 -3.74 45.88
C ILE A 153 -29.49 -4.58 45.03
N SER A 154 -30.76 -4.22 44.96
CA SER A 154 -31.73 -4.82 44.03
C SER A 154 -32.29 -3.76 43.11
N ALA A 155 -32.28 -4.00 41.80
CA ALA A 155 -32.81 -3.08 40.79
C ALA A 155 -33.70 -3.80 39.76
N THR A 156 -34.67 -3.08 39.21
CA THR A 156 -35.54 -3.57 38.12
C THR A 156 -35.47 -2.62 36.93
N ALA A 157 -35.18 -3.15 35.74
CA ALA A 157 -35.05 -2.38 34.51
C ALA A 157 -35.99 -2.90 33.42
N ASP A 158 -36.64 -1.97 32.70
CA ASP A 158 -37.45 -2.28 31.53
C ASP A 158 -36.68 -1.90 30.26
N LEU A 159 -36.25 -2.92 29.51
CA LEU A 159 -35.49 -2.73 28.27
C LEU A 159 -36.37 -2.53 27.03
N SER A 160 -37.70 -2.58 27.17
CA SER A 160 -38.63 -2.53 26.02
C SER A 160 -38.64 -1.20 25.25
N GLY A 161 -37.99 -0.15 25.78
CA GLY A 161 -37.83 1.15 25.12
C GLY A 161 -36.57 1.31 24.27
N TYR A 162 -35.65 0.33 24.27
CA TYR A 162 -34.40 0.40 23.51
C TYR A 162 -34.56 -0.20 22.10
N ASP A 163 -34.54 0.64 21.07
CA ASP A 163 -34.64 0.27 19.65
C ASP A 163 -33.29 -0.23 19.05
N ILE A 164 -32.24 -0.35 19.87
CA ILE A 164 -30.88 -0.66 19.43
C ILE A 164 -30.39 -1.92 20.17
N GLY A 165 -30.12 -2.99 19.42
CA GLY A 165 -29.57 -4.24 19.94
C GLY A 165 -30.62 -5.29 20.31
N SER A 166 -30.15 -6.49 20.65
CA SER A 166 -31.02 -7.50 21.27
C SER A 166 -31.23 -7.13 22.76
N PRO A 167 -32.42 -7.36 23.34
CA PRO A 167 -32.64 -7.14 24.77
C PRO A 167 -31.61 -7.86 25.66
N GLU A 168 -31.10 -8.99 25.19
CA GLU A 168 -30.05 -9.78 25.81
C GLU A 168 -28.71 -9.01 25.86
N ASP A 169 -28.23 -8.49 24.72
CA ASP A 169 -26.98 -7.70 24.65
C ASP A 169 -27.07 -6.43 25.50
N VAL A 170 -28.25 -5.80 25.50
CA VAL A 170 -28.50 -4.60 26.31
C VAL A 170 -28.50 -4.94 27.80
N ALA A 171 -29.06 -6.08 28.21
CA ALA A 171 -29.05 -6.52 29.60
C ALA A 171 -27.61 -6.81 30.09
N VAL A 172 -26.81 -7.50 29.28
CA VAL A 172 -25.42 -7.84 29.60
C VAL A 172 -24.58 -6.57 29.76
N SER A 173 -24.64 -5.66 28.78
CA SER A 173 -23.89 -4.40 28.83
C SER A 173 -24.35 -3.48 29.95
N SER A 174 -25.66 -3.37 30.20
CA SER A 174 -26.20 -2.55 31.29
C SER A 174 -25.78 -3.07 32.66
N TYR A 175 -25.77 -4.39 32.85
CA TYR A 175 -25.31 -4.98 34.10
C TYR A 175 -23.81 -4.75 34.30
N ALA A 176 -22.99 -5.00 33.27
CA ALA A 176 -21.55 -4.81 33.31
C ALA A 176 -21.18 -3.38 33.71
N ASN A 177 -21.70 -2.38 32.98
CA ASN A 177 -21.42 -0.96 33.23
C ASN A 177 -21.85 -0.51 34.65
N LEU A 178 -23.05 -0.91 35.08
CA LEU A 178 -23.53 -0.63 36.43
C LEU A 178 -22.61 -1.25 37.48
N SER A 179 -22.23 -2.51 37.27
CA SER A 179 -21.42 -3.25 38.22
C SER A 179 -20.00 -2.71 38.31
N ASP A 180 -19.39 -2.31 37.19
CA ASP A 180 -18.05 -1.72 37.14
C ASP A 180 -18.02 -0.39 37.89
N GLU A 181 -19.02 0.48 37.70
CA GLU A 181 -19.10 1.74 38.47
C GLU A 181 -19.28 1.47 39.98
N LEU A 182 -20.11 0.50 40.34
CA LEU A 182 -20.28 0.10 41.75
C LEU A 182 -19.00 -0.51 42.34
N LEU A 183 -18.17 -1.18 41.54
CA LEU A 183 -16.93 -1.81 41.99
C LEU A 183 -15.91 -0.79 42.53
N TYR A 184 -15.97 0.48 42.10
CA TYR A 184 -15.13 1.55 42.67
C TYR A 184 -15.43 1.88 44.14
N TYR A 185 -16.60 1.48 44.66
CA TYR A 185 -17.03 1.81 46.01
C TYR A 185 -17.14 0.59 46.92
N THR A 186 -16.96 0.79 48.23
CA THR A 186 -17.18 -0.26 49.26
C THR A 186 -18.55 -0.08 49.92
N GLY A 187 -19.01 -1.02 50.74
CA GLY A 187 -20.31 -0.91 51.45
C GLY A 187 -21.48 -1.65 50.81
N TRP A 188 -21.26 -2.32 49.67
CA TRP A 188 -22.18 -3.28 49.08
C TRP A 188 -21.50 -4.62 48.86
N GLU A 189 -22.31 -5.66 48.86
CA GLU A 189 -21.90 -7.06 48.81
C GLU A 189 -22.54 -7.79 47.63
N THR A 190 -23.82 -7.54 47.34
CA THR A 190 -24.54 -8.27 46.28
C THR A 190 -25.31 -7.28 45.41
N LEU A 191 -25.19 -7.45 44.10
CA LEU A 191 -25.99 -6.74 43.11
C LEU A 191 -26.94 -7.73 42.45
N THR A 192 -28.23 -7.42 42.49
CA THR A 192 -29.29 -8.18 41.82
C THR A 192 -30.04 -7.27 40.87
N VAL A 193 -30.10 -7.62 39.59
CA VAL A 193 -30.84 -6.84 38.59
C VAL A 193 -31.85 -7.75 37.90
N THR A 194 -33.11 -7.32 37.85
CA THR A 194 -34.18 -7.96 37.11
C THR A 194 -34.47 -7.15 35.85
N PHE A 195 -34.12 -7.71 34.70
CA PHE A 195 -34.44 -7.15 33.38
C PHE A 195 -35.77 -7.73 32.91
N LEU A 196 -36.80 -6.89 32.79
CA LEU A 196 -38.14 -7.33 32.39
C LEU A 196 -38.08 -8.01 31.01
N ASN A 197 -38.66 -9.20 30.93
CA ASN A 197 -38.69 -10.07 29.74
C ASN A 197 -37.34 -10.64 29.28
N VAL A 198 -36.26 -10.45 30.04
CA VAL A 198 -34.93 -11.04 29.76
C VAL A 198 -34.56 -12.05 30.84
N GLY A 199 -34.45 -11.61 32.10
CA GLY A 199 -34.03 -12.48 33.19
C GLY A 199 -33.64 -11.72 34.45
N THR A 200 -33.23 -12.47 35.49
CA THR A 200 -32.68 -11.92 36.72
C THR A 200 -31.26 -12.43 36.90
N ILE A 201 -30.34 -11.51 37.13
CA ILE A 201 -28.94 -11.81 37.46
C ILE A 201 -28.65 -11.32 38.88
N SER A 202 -27.86 -12.10 39.60
CA SER A 202 -27.35 -11.73 40.91
C SER A 202 -25.88 -12.16 41.01
N MET A 203 -25.00 -11.24 41.36
CA MET A 203 -23.59 -11.53 41.60
C MET A 203 -23.11 -10.84 42.88
N ASN A 204 -22.23 -11.50 43.61
CA ASN A 204 -21.59 -10.96 44.78
C ASN A 204 -20.28 -10.26 44.40
N ARG A 205 -19.95 -9.16 45.09
CA ARG A 205 -18.71 -8.38 44.93
C ARG A 205 -17.44 -9.22 45.05
N SER A 206 -17.47 -10.36 45.76
CA SER A 206 -16.33 -11.27 45.85
C SER A 206 -16.10 -12.11 44.59
N GLU A 207 -17.06 -12.17 43.67
CA GLU A 207 -17.00 -12.91 42.41
C GLU A 207 -16.36 -12.10 41.27
N LYS A 208 -15.97 -10.84 41.53
CA LYS A 208 -15.26 -10.02 40.55
C LYS A 208 -13.88 -10.60 40.21
N GLU A 209 -13.45 -10.38 38.98
CA GLU A 209 -12.08 -10.58 38.54
C GLU A 209 -11.32 -9.25 38.52
N THR A 210 -9.98 -9.32 38.47
CA THR A 210 -9.11 -8.15 38.41
C THR A 210 -8.18 -8.29 37.21
N ASN A 211 -8.14 -7.27 36.34
CA ASN A 211 -7.21 -7.17 35.21
C ASN A 211 -6.29 -5.93 35.36
N GLU A 212 -5.60 -5.54 34.29
CA GLU A 212 -4.71 -4.36 34.30
C GLU A 212 -5.44 -3.02 34.39
N TYR A 213 -6.74 -2.98 34.12
CA TYR A 213 -7.61 -1.79 34.13
C TYR A 213 -8.43 -1.66 35.42
N GLY A 214 -8.74 -2.77 36.09
CA GLY A 214 -9.46 -2.74 37.36
C GLY A 214 -10.18 -4.03 37.70
N ASP A 215 -11.07 -3.89 38.67
CA ASP A 215 -12.00 -4.92 39.09
C ASP A 215 -13.24 -4.92 38.17
N TYR A 216 -13.67 -6.08 37.69
CA TYR A 216 -14.81 -6.22 36.77
C TYR A 216 -15.54 -7.55 36.99
N PHE A 217 -16.77 -7.68 36.50
CA PHE A 217 -17.43 -8.98 36.37
C PHE A 217 -17.29 -9.54 34.95
N PRO A 218 -16.84 -10.80 34.79
CA PRO A 218 -16.66 -11.37 33.46
C PRO A 218 -17.99 -11.42 32.67
N THR A 219 -17.99 -10.87 31.46
CA THR A 219 -19.16 -10.85 30.57
C THR A 219 -19.74 -12.26 30.35
N MET A 220 -18.87 -13.26 30.21
CA MET A 220 -19.27 -14.66 30.04
C MET A 220 -20.06 -15.21 31.24
N GLU A 221 -19.73 -14.79 32.48
CA GLU A 221 -20.50 -15.19 33.66
C GLU A 221 -21.85 -14.48 33.75
N ILE A 222 -21.91 -13.23 33.28
CA ILE A 222 -23.15 -12.45 33.22
C ILE A 222 -24.13 -13.12 32.24
N GLU A 223 -23.66 -13.47 31.05
CA GLU A 223 -24.44 -14.19 30.03
C GLU A 223 -24.95 -15.54 30.57
N GLU A 224 -24.07 -16.35 31.18
CA GLU A 224 -24.44 -17.66 31.72
C GLU A 224 -25.52 -17.55 32.81
N ARG A 225 -25.43 -16.55 33.70
CA ARG A 225 -26.44 -16.34 34.76
C ARG A 225 -27.77 -15.83 34.24
N LEU A 226 -27.77 -15.07 33.15
CA LEU A 226 -28.99 -14.64 32.47
C LEU A 226 -29.61 -15.76 31.61
N GLY A 227 -28.84 -16.80 31.30
CA GLY A 227 -29.29 -18.01 30.62
C GLY A 227 -29.11 -17.99 29.11
N PHE A 228 -28.10 -17.26 28.63
CA PHE A 228 -27.73 -17.15 27.21
C PHE A 228 -26.44 -17.93 26.90
#